data_AF-A0A924Z2G1-F1
#
_entry.id   AF-A0A924Z2G1-F1
#
_cell.length_a   1.000
_cell.length_b   1.000
_cell.length_c   1.000
_cell.angle_alpha   90.00
_cell.angle_beta   90.00
_cell.angle_gamma   90.00
#
_symmetry.space_group_name_H-M   'P 1'
#
loop_
_entity.id
_entity.type
_entity.pdbx_description
1 polymer ?
#
loop_
_entity_poly.entity_id
_entity_poly.type
_entity_poly.pdbx_seq_one_letter_code
_entity_poly.pdbx_strand_id
1 'polypeptide(L)'
;MKHILSSLACAAALCGAGPAQAALVTFDPGISVLVEIDNDTGATRYDEAGFRFSASRVAFAPLDGAGTAGSDALFLLAGSEIGFNAVAGGLFNLVGLDYSGDLLVKGYVGGVNTLNQSLVNPNALTHFDFSPNWSSLSRVVFSVNADSVIDSVSAVPEPASWALAALGLVGLAAQRRRRRG
;
A
#
# COMPACT_ATOMS: atom_id res chain seq x y z
N MET A 1 -22.86 39.98 -2.79
CA MET A 1 -22.28 39.22 -3.92
C MET A 1 -20.93 38.52 -3.62
N LYS A 2 -20.24 38.80 -2.49
CA LYS A 2 -18.91 38.23 -2.16
C LYS A 2 -18.92 36.76 -1.68
N HIS A 3 -20.10 36.17 -1.46
CA HIS A 3 -20.25 34.81 -0.91
C HIS A 3 -20.17 33.71 -1.97
N ILE A 4 -20.53 34.01 -3.22
CA ILE A 4 -20.67 33.03 -4.32
C ILE A 4 -19.31 32.60 -4.90
N LEU A 5 -18.29 33.47 -4.82
CA LEU A 5 -16.94 33.16 -5.33
C LEU A 5 -16.14 32.22 -4.41
N SER A 6 -16.43 32.20 -3.10
CA SER A 6 -15.80 31.22 -2.19
C SER A 6 -16.35 29.81 -2.34
N SER A 7 -17.62 29.66 -2.71
CA SER A 7 -18.24 28.34 -2.90
C SER A 7 -17.72 27.63 -4.15
N LEU A 8 -17.38 28.36 -5.22
CA LEU A 8 -16.79 27.77 -6.42
C LEU A 8 -15.37 27.21 -6.19
N ALA A 9 -14.56 27.85 -5.34
CA ALA A 9 -13.19 27.40 -5.06
C ALA A 9 -13.14 26.10 -4.23
N CYS A 10 -14.08 25.90 -3.30
CA CYS A 10 -14.25 24.60 -2.64
C CYS A 10 -14.69 23.52 -3.62
N ALA A 11 -15.62 23.82 -4.53
CA ALA A 11 -16.10 22.85 -5.51
C ALA A 11 -15.00 22.37 -6.46
N ALA A 12 -14.08 23.25 -6.89
CA ALA A 12 -12.96 22.86 -7.76
C ALA A 12 -11.89 22.01 -7.04
N ALA A 13 -11.63 22.25 -5.76
CA ALA A 13 -10.72 21.41 -4.96
C ALA A 13 -11.30 20.00 -4.70
N LEU A 14 -12.62 19.90 -4.62
CA LEU A 14 -13.36 18.61 -4.55
C LEU A 14 -13.32 17.83 -5.87
N CYS A 15 -13.09 18.49 -7.02
CA CYS A 15 -13.05 17.84 -8.33
C CYS A 15 -11.66 17.32 -8.76
N GLY A 16 -10.58 17.70 -8.06
CA GLY A 16 -9.21 17.26 -8.36
C GLY A 16 -8.73 16.06 -7.54
N ALA A 17 -9.46 15.69 -6.49
CA ALA A 17 -9.26 14.43 -5.78
C ALA A 17 -9.89 13.33 -6.63
N GLY A 18 -9.09 12.73 -7.52
CA GLY A 18 -9.48 11.46 -8.12
C GLY A 18 -9.89 10.49 -7.02
N PRO A 19 -10.90 9.62 -7.26
CA PRO A 19 -11.28 8.63 -6.28
C PRO A 19 -10.02 7.88 -5.82
N ALA A 20 -9.87 7.72 -4.51
CA ALA A 20 -8.86 6.86 -3.93
C ALA A 20 -9.21 5.41 -4.34
N GLN A 21 -8.91 5.06 -5.58
CA GLN A 21 -9.08 3.70 -6.07
C GLN A 21 -8.02 2.84 -5.39
N ALA A 22 -8.44 1.65 -4.95
CA ALA A 22 -7.50 0.65 -4.50
C ALA A 22 -6.57 0.33 -5.66
N ALA A 23 -5.27 0.54 -5.43
CA ALA A 23 -4.26 0.00 -6.31
C ALA A 23 -4.26 -1.51 -6.10
N LEU A 24 -4.36 -2.24 -7.19
CA LEU A 24 -4.21 -3.68 -7.21
C LEU A 24 -2.80 -4.00 -7.68
N VAL A 25 -2.06 -4.74 -6.87
CA VAL A 25 -0.76 -5.33 -7.18
C VAL A 25 -1.02 -6.77 -7.62
N THR A 26 -0.56 -7.15 -8.81
CA THR A 26 -0.80 -8.47 -9.42
C THR A 26 0.47 -9.20 -9.88
N PHE A 27 1.66 -8.63 -9.65
CA PHE A 27 2.97 -9.24 -9.89
C PHE A 27 3.30 -9.62 -11.35
N ASP A 28 2.67 -8.99 -12.35
CA ASP A 28 2.85 -9.30 -13.79
C ASP A 28 4.32 -9.11 -14.27
N PRO A 29 5.00 -10.17 -14.80
CA PRO A 29 6.38 -10.15 -15.26
C PRO A 29 6.53 -9.65 -16.70
N GLY A 30 5.43 -9.51 -17.46
CA GLY A 30 5.40 -9.01 -18.83
C GLY A 30 5.81 -7.54 -18.94
N ILE A 31 5.63 -6.79 -17.85
CA ILE A 31 6.30 -5.52 -17.60
C ILE A 31 7.41 -5.86 -16.62
N SER A 32 8.63 -6.07 -17.12
CA SER A 32 9.80 -6.40 -16.30
C SER A 32 10.08 -5.33 -15.25
N VAL A 33 9.37 -5.38 -14.12
CA VAL A 33 9.80 -4.83 -12.85
C VAL A 33 10.84 -5.82 -12.37
N LEU A 34 12.08 -5.55 -12.77
CA LEU A 34 13.23 -6.29 -12.32
C LEU A 34 13.16 -6.32 -10.80
N VAL A 35 13.09 -7.52 -10.22
CA VAL A 35 13.47 -7.66 -8.81
C VAL A 35 14.90 -7.14 -8.75
N GLU A 36 15.06 -5.94 -8.19
CA GLU A 36 16.37 -5.35 -8.04
C GLU A 36 17.03 -6.09 -6.89
N ILE A 37 18.00 -6.93 -7.23
CA ILE A 37 18.90 -7.54 -6.27
C ILE A 37 20.12 -6.63 -6.19
N ASP A 38 20.27 -5.95 -5.06
CA ASP A 38 21.51 -5.24 -4.75
C ASP A 38 22.60 -6.30 -4.51
N ASN A 39 23.58 -6.38 -5.41
CA ASN A 39 24.65 -7.38 -5.32
C ASN A 39 25.61 -7.15 -4.14
N ASP A 40 25.64 -5.95 -3.56
CA ASP A 40 26.50 -5.63 -2.42
C ASP A 40 25.82 -5.98 -1.10
N THR A 41 24.50 -5.79 -1.00
CA THR A 41 23.75 -6.02 0.24
C THR A 41 22.88 -7.28 0.22
N GLY A 42 22.63 -7.85 -0.95
CA GLY A 42 21.67 -8.93 -1.19
C GLY A 42 20.21 -8.51 -1.09
N ALA A 43 19.91 -7.21 -0.91
CA ALA A 43 18.56 -6.72 -0.73
C ALA A 43 17.74 -6.88 -2.01
N THR A 44 16.47 -7.29 -1.87
CA THR A 44 15.55 -7.47 -3.00
C THR A 44 14.40 -6.48 -2.93
N ARG A 45 14.03 -5.90 -4.08
CA ARG A 45 12.95 -4.90 -4.19
C ARG A 45 12.06 -5.17 -5.40
N TYR A 46 10.77 -4.91 -5.24
CA TYR A 46 9.77 -4.99 -6.31
C TYR A 46 8.75 -3.86 -6.17
N ASP A 47 8.57 -3.06 -7.21
CA ASP A 47 7.67 -1.88 -7.21
C ASP A 47 6.54 -2.04 -8.23
N GLU A 48 5.29 -1.93 -7.79
CA GLU A 48 4.12 -2.03 -8.65
C GLU A 48 2.97 -1.17 -8.10
N ALA A 49 2.21 -0.54 -9.00
CA ALA A 49 1.01 0.23 -8.65
C ALA A 49 1.22 1.30 -7.54
N GLY A 50 2.43 1.86 -7.43
CA GLY A 50 2.80 2.86 -6.43
C GLY A 50 3.21 2.29 -5.06
N PHE A 51 3.32 0.97 -4.95
CA PHE A 51 3.75 0.25 -3.76
C PHE A 51 5.08 -0.47 -4.00
N ARG A 52 5.80 -0.73 -2.91
CA ARG A 52 7.10 -1.39 -2.89
C ARG A 52 7.08 -2.55 -1.93
N PHE A 53 7.54 -3.70 -2.41
CA PHE A 53 7.98 -4.83 -1.60
C PHE A 53 9.50 -4.76 -1.44
N SER A 54 10.01 -5.01 -0.24
CA SER A 54 11.45 -4.99 0.02
C SER A 54 11.88 -5.96 1.11
N ALA A 55 13.08 -6.52 0.97
CA ALA A 55 13.72 -7.35 1.98
C ALA A 55 15.24 -7.09 2.02
N SER A 56 15.87 -7.35 3.18
CA SER A 56 17.30 -7.12 3.39
C SER A 56 18.21 -8.20 2.78
N ARG A 57 17.62 -9.32 2.33
CA ARG A 57 18.27 -10.41 1.61
C ARG A 57 17.29 -10.97 0.58
N VAL A 58 17.75 -11.85 -0.31
CA VAL A 58 16.89 -12.60 -1.23
C VAL A 58 15.84 -13.38 -0.45
N ALA A 59 14.62 -12.85 -0.48
CA ALA A 59 13.49 -13.30 0.34
C ALA A 59 12.25 -13.66 -0.50
N PHE A 60 12.20 -13.17 -1.74
CA PHE A 60 11.07 -13.39 -2.63
C PHE A 60 11.47 -13.27 -4.10
N ALA A 61 10.63 -13.86 -4.97
CA ALA A 61 10.69 -13.69 -6.41
C ALA A 61 9.28 -13.77 -7.01
N PRO A 62 8.95 -12.97 -8.04
CA PRO A 62 7.75 -13.20 -8.83
C PRO A 62 7.91 -14.53 -9.59
N LEU A 63 6.87 -15.35 -9.58
CA LEU A 63 6.79 -16.62 -10.27
C LEU A 63 5.59 -16.64 -11.21
N ASP A 64 5.87 -16.95 -12.47
CA ASP A 64 4.86 -17.14 -13.50
C ASP A 64 4.03 -18.40 -13.22
N GLY A 65 2.71 -18.24 -13.33
CA GLY A 65 1.73 -19.31 -13.10
C GLY A 65 1.61 -19.78 -11.65
N ALA A 66 2.20 -19.05 -10.69
CA ALA A 66 2.05 -19.34 -9.26
C ALA A 66 0.77 -18.74 -8.66
N GLY A 67 0.11 -17.81 -9.36
CA GLY A 67 -1.17 -17.20 -8.99
C GLY A 67 -2.40 -17.96 -9.48
N THR A 68 -3.58 -17.37 -9.33
CA THR A 68 -4.84 -17.93 -9.85
C THR A 68 -5.06 -17.63 -11.33
N ALA A 69 -5.57 -18.62 -12.09
CA ALA A 69 -6.05 -18.44 -13.46
C ALA A 69 -5.05 -17.79 -14.44
N GLY A 70 -3.75 -18.01 -14.26
CA GLY A 70 -2.70 -17.45 -15.11
C GLY A 70 -2.22 -16.06 -14.69
N SER A 71 -2.52 -15.62 -13.46
CA SER A 71 -1.77 -14.54 -12.82
C SER A 71 -0.45 -15.05 -12.26
N ASP A 72 0.49 -14.13 -12.15
CA ASP A 72 1.76 -14.32 -11.49
C ASP A 72 1.61 -14.05 -10.00
N ALA A 73 2.53 -14.60 -9.21
CA ALA A 73 2.49 -14.39 -7.77
C ALA A 73 3.89 -14.17 -7.20
N LEU A 74 3.94 -13.48 -6.07
CA LEU A 74 5.14 -13.36 -5.28
C LEU A 74 5.33 -14.66 -4.48
N PHE A 75 6.41 -15.38 -4.73
CA PHE A 75 6.85 -16.49 -3.89
C PHE A 75 7.76 -15.98 -2.78
N LEU A 76 7.48 -16.38 -1.55
CA LEU A 76 8.18 -15.95 -0.34
C LEU A 76 8.92 -17.14 0.25
N LEU A 77 10.22 -17.00 0.49
CA LEU A 77 11.05 -18.06 1.06
C LEU A 77 10.84 -18.16 2.58
N ALA A 78 10.75 -19.38 3.10
CA ALA A 78 10.66 -19.66 4.53
C ALA A 78 11.70 -18.89 5.37
N GLY A 79 11.27 -18.34 6.50
CA GLY A 79 12.11 -17.57 7.42
C GLY A 79 12.37 -16.12 6.97
N SER A 80 11.69 -15.64 5.94
CA SER A 80 11.85 -14.27 5.43
C SER A 80 10.88 -13.28 6.06
N GLU A 81 11.30 -12.02 6.12
CA GLU A 81 10.44 -10.87 6.41
C GLU A 81 10.49 -9.89 5.24
N ILE A 82 9.32 -9.47 4.77
CA ILE A 82 9.17 -8.62 3.58
C ILE A 82 8.35 -7.40 3.98
N GLY A 83 8.89 -6.21 3.74
CA GLY A 83 8.19 -4.95 3.94
C GLY A 83 7.39 -4.56 2.72
N PHE A 84 6.18 -4.05 2.95
CA PHE A 84 5.28 -3.44 1.97
C PHE A 84 4.96 -2.01 2.37
N ASN A 85 5.22 -1.05 1.49
CA ASN A 85 4.98 0.37 1.74
C ASN A 85 4.70 1.15 0.44
N ALA A 86 4.11 2.33 0.55
CA ALA A 86 4.00 3.24 -0.59
C ALA A 86 5.38 3.72 -1.05
N VAL A 87 5.64 3.76 -2.37
CA VAL A 87 6.92 4.19 -2.96
C VAL A 87 7.19 5.66 -2.67
N ALA A 88 6.17 6.51 -2.80
CA ALA A 88 6.27 7.95 -2.51
C ALA A 88 6.29 8.28 -1.00
N GLY A 89 6.24 7.26 -0.13
CA GLY A 89 5.92 7.42 1.28
C GLY A 89 4.46 7.78 1.52
N GLY A 90 4.12 8.12 2.76
CA GLY A 90 2.75 8.42 3.17
C GLY A 90 2.02 7.22 3.80
N LEU A 91 0.73 7.42 4.05
CA LEU A 91 -0.14 6.42 4.67
C LEU A 91 -1.00 5.72 3.61
N PHE A 92 -1.39 4.49 3.89
CA PHE A 92 -2.30 3.73 3.05
C PHE A 92 -3.19 2.81 3.89
N ASN A 93 -4.28 2.35 3.28
CA ASN A 93 -5.14 1.33 3.82
C ASN A 93 -4.85 0.01 3.10
N LEU A 94 -4.57 -1.06 3.85
CA LEU A 94 -4.55 -2.40 3.30
C LEU A 94 -5.98 -2.93 3.26
N VAL A 95 -6.47 -3.26 2.07
CA VAL A 95 -7.86 -3.69 1.88
C VAL A 95 -7.93 -5.21 1.88
N GLY A 96 -7.12 -5.87 1.05
CA GLY A 96 -7.20 -7.31 0.91
C GLY A 96 -5.94 -7.94 0.36
N LEU A 97 -5.85 -9.26 0.48
CA LEU A 97 -4.73 -10.08 0.07
C LEU A 97 -5.22 -11.44 -0.39
N ASP A 98 -4.75 -11.91 -1.54
CA ASP A 98 -4.85 -13.31 -1.94
C ASP A 98 -3.55 -14.04 -1.59
N TYR A 99 -3.64 -15.11 -0.80
CA TYR A 99 -2.46 -15.81 -0.29
C TYR A 99 -2.64 -17.32 -0.16
N SER A 100 -1.50 -18.02 -0.09
CA SER A 100 -1.38 -19.42 0.34
C SER A 100 -0.13 -19.57 1.22
N GLY A 101 -0.19 -20.41 2.25
CA GLY A 101 0.89 -20.65 3.20
C GLY A 101 0.61 -20.13 4.62
N ASP A 102 1.69 -19.85 5.36
CA ASP A 102 1.67 -19.34 6.74
C ASP A 102 2.31 -17.94 6.79
N LEU A 103 1.45 -16.92 6.87
CA LEU A 103 1.84 -15.53 6.90
C LEU A 103 1.45 -14.90 8.25
N LEU A 104 2.45 -14.33 8.93
CA LEU A 104 2.22 -13.33 9.97
C LEU A 104 2.30 -11.95 9.34
N VAL A 105 1.17 -11.27 9.28
CA VAL A 105 1.05 -9.91 8.75
C VAL A 105 1.07 -8.92 9.91
N LYS A 106 1.96 -7.94 9.85
CA LYS A 106 2.15 -6.90 10.88
C LYS A 106 1.92 -5.52 10.27
N GLY A 107 1.03 -4.72 10.84
CA GLY A 107 0.74 -3.36 10.41
C GLY A 107 1.45 -2.33 11.29
N TYR A 108 2.07 -1.33 10.67
CA TYR A 108 2.84 -0.31 11.37
C TYR A 108 2.31 1.10 11.11
N VAL A 109 2.21 1.89 12.18
CA VAL A 109 1.90 3.33 12.11
C VAL A 109 3.06 4.10 12.74
N GLY A 110 3.71 4.96 11.95
CA GLY A 110 4.86 5.74 12.42
C GLY A 110 6.05 4.88 12.90
N GLY A 111 6.23 3.69 12.31
CA GLY A 111 7.29 2.75 12.67
C GLY A 111 7.00 1.87 13.90
N VAL A 112 5.84 2.04 14.55
CA VAL A 112 5.41 1.20 15.66
C VAL A 112 4.44 0.13 15.14
N ASN A 113 4.66 -1.14 15.53
CA ASN A 113 3.71 -2.21 15.22
C ASN A 113 2.42 -2.00 16.03
N THR A 114 1.30 -1.85 15.34
CA THR A 114 -0.02 -1.60 15.95
C THR A 114 -1.02 -2.72 15.67
N LEU A 115 -0.81 -3.53 14.63
CA LEU A 115 -1.74 -4.56 14.18
C LEU A 115 -0.98 -5.86 13.87
N ASN A 116 -1.55 -6.99 14.24
CA ASN A 116 -1.01 -8.30 13.88
C ASN A 116 -2.15 -9.22 13.44
N GLN A 117 -1.92 -9.97 12.36
CA GLN A 117 -2.85 -10.97 11.86
C GLN A 117 -2.07 -12.21 11.44
N SER A 118 -2.44 -13.37 11.98
CA SER A 118 -1.94 -14.67 11.52
C SER A 118 -2.88 -15.21 10.45
N LEU A 119 -2.33 -15.61 9.31
CA LEU A 119 -3.04 -16.13 8.16
C LEU A 119 -2.45 -17.49 7.81
N VAL A 120 -3.25 -18.56 7.89
CA VAL A 120 -2.77 -19.93 7.68
C VAL A 120 -3.71 -20.63 6.72
N ASN A 121 -3.22 -20.92 5.51
CA ASN A 121 -3.94 -21.73 4.54
C ASN A 121 -2.95 -22.45 3.58
N PRO A 122 -2.59 -23.71 3.85
CA PRO A 122 -1.55 -24.40 3.10
C PRO A 122 -1.99 -24.99 1.76
N ASN A 123 -3.29 -25.04 1.46
CA ASN A 123 -3.81 -25.92 0.40
C ASN A 123 -4.25 -25.21 -0.87
N ALA A 124 -4.60 -23.91 -0.79
CA ALA A 124 -5.13 -23.16 -1.91
C ALA A 124 -4.96 -21.65 -1.68
N LEU A 125 -4.89 -20.90 -2.78
CA LEU A 125 -5.02 -19.44 -2.73
C LEU A 125 -6.39 -19.06 -2.16
N THR A 126 -6.38 -18.17 -1.17
CA THR A 126 -7.58 -17.65 -0.53
C THR A 126 -7.49 -16.15 -0.33
N HIS A 127 -8.64 -15.50 -0.42
CA HIS A 127 -8.78 -14.09 -0.15
C HIS A 127 -8.93 -13.83 1.35
N PHE A 128 -8.22 -12.85 1.86
CA PHE A 128 -8.43 -12.27 3.18
C PHE A 128 -8.74 -10.78 3.08
N ASP A 129 -9.83 -10.36 3.74
CA ASP A 129 -10.24 -8.97 3.85
C ASP A 129 -9.72 -8.36 5.16
N PHE A 130 -8.91 -7.31 5.03
CA PHE A 130 -8.36 -6.55 6.14
C PHE A 130 -9.20 -5.32 6.51
N SER A 131 -10.14 -4.94 5.65
CA SER A 131 -11.02 -3.80 5.82
C SER A 131 -12.02 -4.03 6.95
N PRO A 132 -12.40 -2.98 7.71
CA PRO A 132 -11.90 -1.60 7.65
C PRO A 132 -10.72 -1.34 8.60
N ASN A 133 -10.18 -2.36 9.26
CA ASN A 133 -9.34 -2.22 10.45
C ASN A 133 -7.87 -1.88 10.14
N TRP A 134 -7.41 -2.15 8.90
CA TRP A 134 -6.04 -1.92 8.47
C TRP A 134 -5.90 -0.62 7.69
N SER A 135 -6.10 0.49 8.40
CA SER A 135 -6.04 1.85 7.84
C SER A 135 -4.89 2.68 8.40
N SER A 136 -4.54 3.76 7.70
CA SER A 136 -3.50 4.72 8.11
C SER A 136 -2.14 4.08 8.39
N LEU A 137 -1.80 3.05 7.61
CA LEU A 137 -0.57 2.30 7.75
C LEU A 137 0.57 3.01 7.04
N SER A 138 1.70 3.11 7.73
CA SER A 138 2.97 3.55 7.15
C SER A 138 3.75 2.41 6.48
N ARG A 139 3.51 1.16 6.93
CA ARG A 139 4.16 -0.05 6.44
C ARG A 139 3.37 -1.28 6.87
N VAL A 140 3.43 -2.31 6.04
CA VAL A 140 3.05 -3.69 6.40
C VAL A 140 4.28 -4.58 6.32
N VAL A 141 4.40 -5.57 7.19
CA VAL A 141 5.45 -6.60 7.12
C VAL A 141 4.79 -7.97 7.04
N PHE A 142 5.17 -8.75 6.05
CA PHE A 142 4.83 -10.16 5.93
C PHE A 142 6.01 -10.99 6.45
N SER A 143 5.78 -11.80 7.48
CA SER A 143 6.76 -12.76 8.00
C SER A 143 6.27 -14.18 7.68
N VAL A 144 7.13 -15.03 7.15
CA VAL A 144 6.74 -16.39 6.73
C VAL A 144 7.62 -17.44 7.40
N ASN A 145 7.02 -18.51 7.91
CA ASN A 145 7.75 -19.63 8.55
C ASN A 145 7.96 -20.82 7.60
N ALA A 146 7.15 -20.89 6.55
CA ALA A 146 7.23 -21.84 5.46
C ALA A 146 7.08 -21.09 4.13
N ASP A 147 7.48 -21.75 3.05
CA ASP A 147 7.31 -21.19 1.71
C ASP A 147 5.84 -20.82 1.48
N SER A 148 5.62 -19.59 1.03
CA SER A 148 4.29 -19.00 0.92
C SER A 148 4.15 -18.22 -0.38
N VAL A 149 2.92 -17.96 -0.78
CA VAL A 149 2.60 -17.25 -2.03
C VAL A 149 1.65 -16.09 -1.72
N ILE A 150 1.92 -14.94 -2.33
CA ILE A 150 1.03 -13.79 -2.38
C ILE A 150 0.70 -13.53 -3.85
N ASP A 151 -0.57 -13.65 -4.23
CA ASP A 151 -1.03 -13.53 -5.62
C ASP A 151 -1.52 -12.11 -5.93
N SER A 152 -2.33 -11.52 -5.05
CA SER A 152 -2.79 -10.15 -5.24
C SER A 152 -2.81 -9.36 -3.94
N VAL A 153 -2.49 -8.07 -4.01
CA VAL A 153 -2.61 -7.15 -2.87
C VAL A 153 -3.42 -5.94 -3.29
N SER A 154 -4.48 -5.66 -2.53
CA SER A 154 -5.32 -4.48 -2.72
C SER A 154 -5.03 -3.46 -1.63
N ALA A 155 -4.53 -2.29 -2.01
CA ALA A 155 -4.19 -1.22 -1.09
C ALA A 155 -4.58 0.15 -1.63
N VAL A 156 -5.10 1.02 -0.78
CA VAL A 156 -5.55 2.37 -1.16
C VAL A 156 -4.60 3.39 -0.55
N PRO A 157 -3.83 4.15 -1.34
CA PRO A 157 -3.11 5.32 -0.81
C PRO A 157 -4.10 6.27 -0.14
N GLU A 158 -3.80 6.73 1.07
CA GLU A 158 -4.62 7.79 1.67
C GLU A 158 -4.42 9.06 0.84
N PRO A 159 -5.50 9.69 0.35
CA PRO A 159 -5.36 10.94 -0.37
C PRO A 159 -4.74 11.99 0.57
N ALA A 160 -3.53 12.44 0.25
CA ALA A 160 -2.94 13.67 0.79
C ALA A 160 -3.90 14.88 0.67
N SER A 161 -4.93 14.73 -0.16
CA SER A 161 -6.06 15.61 -0.41
C SER A 161 -6.79 16.10 0.84
N TRP A 162 -6.90 15.35 1.95
CA TRP A 162 -7.51 15.90 3.18
C TRP A 162 -6.56 16.84 3.92
N ALA A 163 -5.29 16.48 4.01
CA ALA A 163 -4.27 17.29 4.67
C ALA A 163 -4.05 18.62 3.91
N LEU A 164 -4.00 18.58 2.58
CA LEU A 164 -3.88 19.79 1.75
C LEU A 164 -5.19 20.59 1.66
N ALA A 165 -6.36 19.94 1.62
CA ALA A 165 -7.64 20.66 1.66
C ALA A 165 -7.83 21.39 3.00
N ALA A 166 -7.46 20.78 4.12
CA ALA A 166 -7.48 21.41 5.43
C ALA A 166 -6.48 22.57 5.53
N LEU A 167 -5.24 22.39 5.05
CA LEU A 167 -4.22 23.44 5.04
C LEU A 167 -4.61 24.63 4.13
N GLY A 168 -5.17 24.35 2.95
CA GLY A 168 -5.68 25.38 2.04
C GLY A 168 -6.83 26.20 2.65
N LEU A 169 -7.77 25.54 3.34
CA LEU A 169 -8.87 26.22 4.04
C LEU A 169 -8.39 27.07 5.22
N VAL A 170 -7.40 26.58 5.98
CA VAL A 170 -6.78 27.33 7.08
C VAL A 170 -6.02 28.57 6.58
N GLY A 171 -5.28 28.43 5.48
CA GLY A 171 -4.61 29.56 4.83
C GLY A 171 -5.59 30.65 4.35
N LEU A 172 -6.69 30.23 3.73
CA LEU A 172 -7.75 31.13 3.24
C LEU A 172 -8.49 31.86 4.37
N ALA A 173 -8.77 31.17 5.49
CA ALA A 173 -9.40 31.78 6.65
C ALA A 173 -8.48 32.81 7.33
N ALA A 174 -7.19 32.49 7.47
CA ALA A 174 -6.19 33.38 8.06
C ALA A 174 -5.99 34.66 7.23
N GLN A 175 -5.94 34.53 5.90
CA GLN A 175 -5.80 35.68 5.01
C GLN A 175 -7.02 36.60 5.01
N ARG A 176 -8.23 36.04 5.17
CA ARG A 176 -9.47 36.84 5.28
C ARG A 176 -9.54 37.63 6.58
N ARG A 177 -9.00 37.10 7.69
CA ARG A 177 -8.99 37.77 9.00
C ARG A 177 -8.06 38.99 9.01
N ARG A 178 -6.91 38.89 8.32
CA ARG A 178 -5.94 39.99 8.18
C ARG A 178 -6.43 41.17 7.33
N ARG A 179 -7.47 40.99 6.50
CA ARG A 179 -8.02 42.06 5.63
C ARG A 179 -9.23 42.77 6.23
N ARG A 180 -9.72 42.34 7.39
CA ARG A 180 -10.89 42.92 8.08
C ARG A 180 -10.54 43.55 9.43
N GLY A 181 -9.29 43.43 9.86
CA GLY A 181 -8.72 44.13 11.02
C GLY A 181 -7.80 45.24 10.55
#